data_AF-A0A0B0NLN3-F1
#
_entry.id   AF-A0A0B0NLN3-F1
#
_cell.length_a   1.000
_cell.length_b   1.000
_cell.length_c   1.000
_cell.angle_alpha   90.00
_cell.angle_beta   90.00
_cell.angle_gamma   90.00
#
_symmetry.space_group_name_H-M   'P 1'
#
loop_
_entity.id
_entity.type
_entity.pdbx_description
1 polymer ?
#
loop_
_entity_poly.entity_id
_entity_poly.type
_entity_poly.pdbx_seq_one_letter_code
_entity_poly.pdbx_strand_id
1 'polypeptide(L)'
;MYPFPVFLFLTILCLLGSTADAIGVNWGTMSSHPLPPPKVVELLKSNEVSKVKLFDADPLVLQALSGSNIVVTLGIPNSMLKTLNSSRKAAESWVHDNVTRYFSHGGAGVRIEYVAVGDEPFLQSYGDQFHPFVIGAAMNIQATLTKANLAGEVKVVVPCSFDTFVSESGRPSKGHFRTDLNKTMIELLTFLSKHHSSFFVTISPFISFQQNKNISLDFSLFKENAHHHNDSLRTYKNSFDLSYDTLVSALSKIGFPEIDIVVARIGWPTDGAANATSSIAETFMKGLIDHLHSKTGTPLRPQNPPIETFIFSLLDEDHRSITSGNFERHWGVFTFDGQAKYHFNFGQGTKNLVNSQFVEYLAPKWCVVNNNKDLSNASASALEACSTSDCTALSPGGSCSNISWPGNISYAFNSYYQQNDQRADSCDFGGLGLITTVDPSVDTCRFFVELQTSHSTSAHEAYIFPRIILLLACLFSCLLGFKW
;
A
#
# COMPACT_ATOMS: atom_id res chain seq x y z
N MET A 1 16.50 -67.43 11.20
CA MET A 1 17.42 -66.28 11.11
C MET A 1 17.45 -65.82 9.66
N TYR A 2 16.63 -64.84 9.33
CA TYR A 2 16.55 -64.23 8.00
C TYR A 2 17.11 -62.79 8.08
N PRO A 3 17.72 -62.30 7.00
CA PRO A 3 18.61 -61.15 7.04
C PRO A 3 17.82 -59.83 7.10
N PHE A 4 18.38 -58.88 7.86
CA PHE A 4 18.03 -57.46 7.84
C PHE A 4 18.14 -56.89 6.41
N PRO A 5 17.15 -56.14 5.90
CA PRO A 5 17.37 -55.22 4.81
C PRO A 5 17.66 -53.82 5.38
N VAL A 6 18.95 -53.46 5.35
CA VAL A 6 19.43 -52.08 5.36
C VAL A 6 19.04 -51.46 4.02
N PHE A 7 17.85 -50.88 3.91
CA PHE A 7 17.46 -50.04 2.78
C PHE A 7 16.32 -49.10 3.20
N LEU A 8 16.65 -48.08 4.00
CA LEU A 8 15.81 -46.89 4.16
C LEU A 8 16.70 -45.69 4.48
N PHE A 9 17.56 -45.32 3.54
CA PHE A 9 18.43 -44.15 3.67
C PHE A 9 18.55 -43.43 2.33
N LEU A 10 17.42 -43.03 1.72
CA LEU A 10 17.44 -42.12 0.56
C LEU A 10 16.07 -41.56 0.17
N THR A 11 15.40 -40.87 1.10
CA THR A 11 14.36 -39.85 0.76
C THR A 11 14.30 -38.76 1.85
N ILE A 12 15.46 -38.19 2.21
CA ILE A 12 15.53 -36.87 2.87
C ILE A 12 16.35 -35.98 1.94
N LEU A 13 15.78 -35.64 0.78
CA LEU A 13 16.34 -34.67 -0.13
C LEU A 13 15.21 -34.03 -0.95
N CYS A 14 14.34 -33.27 -0.27
CA CYS A 14 13.49 -32.22 -0.88
C CYS A 14 12.70 -31.42 0.18
N LEU A 15 13.35 -31.06 1.29
CA LEU A 15 12.91 -29.95 2.16
C LEU A 15 14.04 -28.91 2.26
N LEU A 16 14.59 -28.55 1.11
CA LEU A 16 15.10 -27.18 0.95
C LEU A 16 13.87 -26.37 0.55
N GLY A 17 13.11 -25.93 1.55
CA GLY A 17 12.13 -24.87 1.34
C GLY A 17 12.88 -23.71 0.68
N SER A 18 12.42 -23.33 -0.50
CA SER A 18 12.84 -22.11 -1.17
C SER A 18 12.89 -20.98 -0.13
N THR A 19 13.98 -20.22 -0.09
CA THR A 19 14.25 -19.15 0.88
C THR A 19 13.38 -17.90 0.68
N ALA A 20 12.15 -18.08 0.20
CA ALA A 20 11.25 -17.09 -0.36
C ALA A 20 10.08 -16.67 0.56
N ASP A 21 9.98 -17.22 1.78
CA ASP A 21 8.71 -17.23 2.54
C ASP A 21 8.36 -15.95 3.34
N ALA A 22 9.24 -14.92 3.38
CA ALA A 22 9.06 -13.78 4.28
C ALA A 22 8.85 -12.41 3.60
N ILE A 23 8.79 -12.33 2.27
CA ILE A 23 8.58 -11.06 1.54
C ILE A 23 7.26 -11.11 0.77
N GLY A 24 6.40 -10.15 1.06
CA GLY A 24 5.15 -9.90 0.33
C GLY A 24 5.13 -8.50 -0.26
N VAL A 25 4.03 -8.17 -0.95
CA VAL A 25 3.79 -6.82 -1.48
C VAL A 25 2.42 -6.31 -1.11
N ASN A 26 2.30 -5.00 -0.98
CA ASN A 26 1.01 -4.34 -0.91
C ASN A 26 0.46 -4.15 -2.32
N TRP A 27 -0.75 -4.66 -2.57
CA TRP A 27 -1.48 -4.39 -3.80
C TRP A 27 -2.61 -3.41 -3.48
N GLY A 28 -2.36 -2.14 -3.81
CA GLY A 28 -3.35 -1.08 -3.76
C GLY A 28 -4.10 -0.94 -5.09
N THR A 29 -5.35 -0.50 -5.00
CA THR A 29 -6.31 -0.44 -6.12
C THR A 29 -6.80 0.97 -6.39
N MET A 30 -6.21 1.99 -5.74
CA MET A 30 -6.62 3.39 -5.87
C MET A 30 -6.09 3.99 -7.17
N SER A 31 -6.64 3.55 -8.30
CA SER A 31 -6.26 4.05 -9.62
C SER A 31 -7.47 4.36 -10.50
N SER A 32 -7.35 5.40 -11.34
CA SER A 32 -8.38 5.76 -12.33
C SER A 32 -8.56 4.67 -13.38
N HIS A 33 -7.45 4.08 -13.85
CA HIS A 33 -7.42 3.06 -14.89
C HIS A 33 -6.59 1.85 -14.42
N PRO A 34 -7.10 1.05 -13.48
CA PRO A 34 -6.32 0.00 -12.85
C PRO A 34 -5.97 -1.12 -13.84
N LEU A 35 -4.75 -1.65 -13.72
CA LEU A 35 -4.37 -2.87 -14.42
C LEU A 35 -5.34 -4.01 -14.02
N PRO A 36 -5.93 -4.76 -14.98
CA PRO A 36 -6.93 -5.77 -14.66
C PRO A 36 -6.42 -6.81 -13.64
N PRO A 37 -7.22 -7.21 -12.62
CA PRO A 37 -6.74 -8.09 -11.56
C PRO A 37 -6.09 -9.41 -12.03
N PRO A 38 -6.59 -10.10 -13.08
CA PRO A 38 -5.89 -11.28 -13.61
C PRO A 38 -4.46 -10.99 -14.07
N LYS A 39 -4.22 -9.84 -14.70
CA LYS A 39 -2.87 -9.41 -15.11
C LYS A 39 -1.98 -9.09 -13.92
N VAL A 40 -2.53 -8.50 -12.86
CA VAL A 40 -1.75 -8.27 -11.64
C VAL A 40 -1.36 -9.60 -10.99
N VAL A 41 -2.25 -10.60 -10.99
CA VAL A 41 -1.92 -11.97 -10.52
C VAL A 41 -0.84 -12.61 -11.39
N GLU A 42 -0.88 -12.43 -12.71
CA GLU A 42 0.20 -12.87 -13.61
C GLU A 42 1.51 -12.14 -13.33
N LEU A 43 1.46 -10.83 -13.06
CA LEU A 43 2.62 -10.02 -12.70
C LEU A 43 3.25 -10.51 -11.39
N LEU A 44 2.44 -10.76 -10.35
CA LEU A 44 2.89 -11.32 -9.07
C LEU A 44 3.58 -12.68 -9.28
N LYS A 45 2.95 -13.60 -10.01
CA LYS A 45 3.51 -14.94 -10.30
C LYS A 45 4.80 -14.86 -11.11
N SER A 46 4.86 -13.99 -12.12
CA SER A 46 6.04 -13.82 -12.98
C SER A 46 7.24 -13.24 -12.22
N ASN A 47 6.98 -12.58 -11.10
CA ASN A 47 7.98 -12.03 -10.19
C ASN A 47 8.11 -12.85 -8.88
N GLU A 48 7.58 -14.08 -8.87
CA GLU A 48 7.68 -15.05 -7.77
C GLU A 48 7.08 -14.59 -6.41
N VAL A 49 6.30 -13.51 -6.42
CA VAL A 49 5.66 -12.96 -5.22
C VAL A 49 4.56 -13.90 -4.73
N SER A 50 4.75 -14.45 -3.54
CA SER A 50 3.87 -15.46 -2.94
C SER A 50 2.89 -14.91 -1.91
N LYS A 51 3.09 -13.67 -1.41
CA LYS A 51 2.21 -13.02 -0.44
C LYS A 51 1.78 -11.63 -0.89
N VAL A 52 0.50 -11.31 -0.73
CA VAL A 52 -0.07 -10.00 -1.02
C VAL A 52 -0.91 -9.48 0.14
N LYS A 53 -0.80 -8.19 0.44
CA LYS A 53 -1.67 -7.48 1.37
C LYS A 53 -2.57 -6.50 0.62
N LEU A 54 -3.87 -6.74 0.71
CA LEU A 54 -4.93 -5.89 0.18
C LEU A 54 -5.37 -4.85 1.23
N PHE A 55 -6.03 -3.79 0.77
CA PHE A 55 -6.52 -2.69 1.61
C PHE A 55 -8.04 -2.77 1.81
N ASP A 56 -8.71 -3.48 0.92
CA ASP A 56 -10.13 -3.82 0.97
C ASP A 56 -10.36 -5.28 0.53
N ALA A 57 -11.61 -5.63 0.27
CA ALA A 57 -12.04 -6.94 -0.19
C ALA A 57 -12.77 -6.84 -1.55
N ASP A 58 -12.13 -6.25 -2.55
CA ASP A 58 -12.68 -6.17 -3.90
C ASP A 58 -12.97 -7.59 -4.47
N PRO A 59 -14.21 -7.87 -4.92
CA PRO A 59 -14.60 -9.20 -5.39
C PRO A 59 -13.89 -9.63 -6.69
N LEU A 60 -13.55 -8.70 -7.58
CA LEU A 60 -12.81 -9.01 -8.82
C LEU A 60 -11.36 -9.38 -8.51
N VAL A 61 -10.75 -8.69 -7.54
CA VAL A 61 -9.41 -9.02 -7.04
C VAL A 61 -9.40 -10.39 -6.37
N LEU A 62 -10.34 -10.65 -5.47
CA LEU A 62 -10.46 -11.96 -4.80
C LEU A 62 -10.74 -13.09 -5.79
N GLN A 63 -11.59 -12.85 -6.80
CA GLN A 63 -11.84 -13.83 -7.86
C GLN A 63 -10.58 -14.13 -8.66
N ALA A 64 -9.78 -13.12 -9.02
CA ALA A 64 -8.52 -13.33 -9.74
C ALA A 64 -7.46 -14.06 -8.89
N LEU A 65 -7.44 -13.84 -7.58
CA LEU A 65 -6.55 -14.53 -6.65
C LEU A 65 -6.97 -15.99 -6.37
N SER A 66 -8.22 -16.36 -6.66
CA SER A 66 -8.72 -17.71 -6.43
C SER A 66 -7.92 -18.74 -7.22
N GLY A 67 -7.39 -19.76 -6.54
CA GLY A 67 -6.55 -20.80 -7.17
C GLY A 67 -5.17 -20.32 -7.63
N SER A 68 -4.77 -19.08 -7.30
CA SER A 68 -3.44 -18.56 -7.64
C SER A 68 -2.31 -19.12 -6.77
N ASN A 69 -2.64 -19.70 -5.61
CA ASN A 69 -1.75 -20.08 -4.51
C ASN A 69 -1.02 -18.92 -3.81
N ILE A 70 -1.28 -17.67 -4.21
CA ILE A 70 -0.79 -16.47 -3.52
C ILE A 70 -1.54 -16.35 -2.19
N VAL A 71 -0.79 -16.13 -1.11
CA VAL A 71 -1.32 -15.94 0.24
C VAL A 71 -1.76 -14.49 0.43
N VAL A 72 -2.92 -14.29 1.05
CA VAL A 72 -3.61 -13.00 1.09
C VAL A 72 -3.80 -12.53 2.53
N THR A 73 -3.35 -11.29 2.80
CA THR A 73 -3.85 -10.47 3.91
C THR A 73 -4.99 -9.61 3.38
N LEU A 74 -6.20 -9.82 3.91
CA LEU A 74 -7.40 -9.11 3.48
C LEU A 74 -7.65 -7.87 4.34
N GLY A 75 -7.79 -6.70 3.72
CA GLY A 75 -7.99 -5.44 4.41
C GLY A 75 -9.46 -5.15 4.72
N ILE A 76 -9.71 -4.56 5.89
CA ILE A 76 -10.98 -3.91 6.24
C ILE A 76 -10.74 -2.40 6.22
N PRO A 77 -11.42 -1.64 5.34
CA PRO A 77 -11.28 -0.19 5.29
C PRO A 77 -11.71 0.50 6.60
N ASN A 78 -11.07 1.62 6.91
CA ASN A 78 -11.35 2.43 8.10
C ASN A 78 -12.83 2.86 8.21
N SER A 79 -13.49 3.10 7.08
CA SER A 79 -14.91 3.46 7.01
C SER A 79 -15.86 2.40 7.59
N MET A 80 -15.42 1.14 7.68
CA MET A 80 -16.23 0.03 8.20
C MET A 80 -16.09 -0.18 9.70
N LEU A 81 -15.05 0.38 10.34
CA LEU A 81 -14.69 0.08 11.73
C LEU A 81 -15.82 0.36 12.71
N LYS A 82 -16.49 1.51 12.59
CA LYS A 82 -17.61 1.88 13.46
C LYS A 82 -18.78 0.89 13.36
N THR A 83 -19.11 0.45 12.15
CA THR A 83 -20.19 -0.50 11.90
C THR A 83 -19.84 -1.89 12.42
N LEU A 84 -18.62 -2.37 12.15
CA LEU A 84 -18.16 -3.69 12.58
C LEU A 84 -17.97 -3.77 14.09
N ASN A 85 -17.60 -2.67 14.74
CA ASN A 85 -17.54 -2.57 16.19
C ASN A 85 -18.93 -2.67 16.85
N SER A 86 -19.92 -1.97 16.30
CA SER A 86 -21.25 -1.85 16.91
C SER A 86 -22.20 -3.00 16.57
N SER A 87 -21.94 -3.78 15.52
CA SER A 87 -22.84 -4.83 15.04
C SER A 87 -22.12 -6.14 14.75
N ARG A 88 -22.36 -7.15 15.59
CA ARG A 88 -21.90 -8.53 15.34
C ARG A 88 -22.46 -9.09 14.03
N LYS A 89 -23.71 -8.76 13.69
CA LYS A 89 -24.32 -9.19 12.43
C LYS A 89 -23.60 -8.60 11.21
N ALA A 90 -23.11 -7.36 11.31
CA ALA A 90 -22.30 -6.75 10.25
C ALA A 90 -20.96 -7.47 10.10
N ALA A 91 -20.30 -7.83 11.21
CA ALA A 91 -19.09 -8.65 11.18
C ALA A 91 -19.34 -10.05 10.60
N GLU A 92 -20.45 -10.68 10.95
CA GLU A 92 -20.89 -11.95 10.37
C GLU A 92 -21.08 -11.86 8.85
N SER A 93 -21.77 -10.82 8.37
CA SER A 93 -21.95 -10.59 6.93
C SER A 93 -20.61 -10.38 6.23
N TRP A 94 -19.76 -9.51 6.77
CA TRP A 94 -18.47 -9.20 6.15
C TRP A 94 -17.58 -10.43 6.04
N VAL A 95 -17.46 -11.23 7.10
CA VAL A 95 -16.68 -12.49 7.07
C VAL A 95 -17.33 -13.50 6.12
N HIS A 96 -18.66 -13.56 6.07
CA HIS A 96 -19.35 -14.43 5.11
C HIS A 96 -18.97 -14.08 3.68
N ASP A 97 -19.20 -12.82 3.31
CA ASP A 97 -19.12 -12.30 1.94
C ASP A 97 -17.67 -12.29 1.42
N ASN A 98 -16.70 -12.01 2.30
CA ASN A 98 -15.32 -11.72 1.88
C ASN A 98 -14.29 -12.77 2.30
N VAL A 99 -14.57 -13.55 3.34
CA VAL A 99 -13.67 -14.62 3.80
C VAL A 99 -14.24 -15.98 3.42
N THR A 100 -15.32 -16.42 4.05
CA THR A 100 -15.79 -17.82 3.89
C THR A 100 -16.25 -18.15 2.48
N ARG A 101 -16.76 -17.16 1.73
CA ARG A 101 -17.17 -17.34 0.33
C ARG A 101 -16.00 -17.68 -0.61
N TYR A 102 -14.81 -17.14 -0.32
CA TYR A 102 -13.62 -17.30 -1.15
C TYR A 102 -12.65 -18.32 -0.57
N PHE A 103 -12.74 -18.62 0.72
CA PHE A 103 -11.89 -19.57 1.41
C PHE A 103 -12.12 -20.99 0.88
N SER A 104 -11.05 -21.72 0.58
CA SER A 104 -11.13 -23.14 0.23
C SER A 104 -9.96 -23.91 0.82
N HIS A 105 -10.28 -25.00 1.52
CA HIS A 105 -9.29 -25.99 1.97
C HIS A 105 -8.67 -26.80 0.82
N GLY A 106 -9.22 -26.70 -0.40
CA GLY A 106 -8.82 -27.51 -1.55
C GLY A 106 -8.53 -26.69 -2.79
N GLY A 107 -7.38 -25.99 -2.82
CA GLY A 107 -6.65 -25.47 -4.00
C GLY A 107 -7.37 -24.50 -4.96
N ALA A 108 -8.69 -24.38 -4.89
CA ALA A 108 -9.53 -23.67 -5.86
C ALA A 108 -10.04 -22.32 -5.33
N GLY A 109 -9.77 -21.99 -4.07
CA GLY A 109 -10.17 -20.72 -3.43
C GLY A 109 -8.97 -19.79 -3.19
N VAL A 110 -9.23 -18.71 -2.45
CA VAL A 110 -8.21 -17.75 -2.02
C VAL A 110 -7.56 -18.25 -0.73
N ARG A 111 -6.23 -18.20 -0.65
CA ARG A 111 -5.46 -18.56 0.54
C ARG A 111 -5.35 -17.36 1.48
N ILE A 112 -6.37 -17.14 2.31
CA ILE A 112 -6.40 -16.04 3.26
C ILE A 112 -5.67 -16.46 4.54
N GLU A 113 -4.68 -15.67 4.96
CA GLU A 113 -3.89 -15.91 6.20
C GLU A 113 -4.21 -14.87 7.28
N TYR A 114 -4.45 -13.63 6.87
CA TYR A 114 -4.71 -12.52 7.79
C TYR A 114 -5.96 -11.74 7.38
N VAL A 115 -6.71 -11.26 8.37
CA VAL A 115 -7.67 -10.16 8.21
C VAL A 115 -7.11 -8.94 8.95
N ALA A 116 -6.75 -7.91 8.20
CA ALA A 116 -6.22 -6.66 8.69
C ALA A 116 -7.36 -5.67 8.98
N VAL A 117 -7.65 -5.45 10.25
CA VAL A 117 -8.77 -4.60 10.71
C VAL A 117 -8.32 -3.14 10.73
N GLY A 118 -8.73 -2.39 9.70
CA GLY A 118 -8.35 -1.00 9.51
C GLY A 118 -7.13 -0.85 8.60
N ASP A 119 -6.99 0.36 8.08
CA ASP A 119 -5.83 0.84 7.34
C ASP A 119 -5.13 1.92 8.15
N GLU A 120 -4.12 1.53 8.93
CA GLU A 120 -3.38 2.44 9.82
C GLU A 120 -4.30 3.33 10.68
N PRO A 121 -5.30 2.76 11.40
CA PRO A 121 -6.36 3.54 12.06
C PRO A 121 -5.88 4.39 13.25
N PHE A 122 -4.60 4.26 13.61
CA PHE A 122 -3.92 5.00 14.67
C PHE A 122 -3.13 6.21 14.17
N LEU A 123 -3.11 6.46 12.86
CA LEU A 123 -2.39 7.59 12.26
C LEU A 123 -2.79 8.90 12.96
N GLN A 124 -1.80 9.69 13.36
CA GLN A 124 -2.03 10.86 14.22
C GLN A 124 -2.98 11.88 13.57
N SER A 125 -2.91 12.02 12.25
CA SER A 125 -3.76 12.94 11.47
C SER A 125 -5.25 12.58 11.49
N TYR A 126 -5.61 11.34 11.81
CA TYR A 126 -7.02 10.92 11.94
C TYR A 126 -7.63 11.29 13.31
N GLY A 127 -6.80 11.62 14.31
CA GLY A 127 -7.28 11.83 15.67
C GLY A 127 -8.17 10.66 16.13
N ASP A 128 -9.32 10.96 16.73
CA ASP A 128 -10.24 9.96 17.27
C ASP A 128 -11.24 9.38 16.24
N GLN A 129 -11.05 9.63 14.94
CA GLN A 129 -12.01 9.22 13.92
C GLN A 129 -12.17 7.70 13.82
N PHE A 130 -11.10 6.93 14.03
CA PHE A 130 -11.08 5.49 13.77
C PHE A 130 -10.66 4.63 14.96
N HIS A 131 -9.55 4.96 15.64
CA HIS A 131 -9.00 4.12 16.70
C HIS A 131 -9.97 3.72 17.83
N PRO A 132 -10.99 4.53 18.23
CA PRO A 132 -11.93 4.12 19.28
C PRO A 132 -12.80 2.91 18.92
N PHE A 133 -12.89 2.55 17.63
CA PHE A 133 -13.73 1.45 17.15
C PHE A 133 -12.93 0.18 16.82
N VAL A 134 -11.59 0.26 16.74
CA VAL A 134 -10.75 -0.80 16.17
C VAL A 134 -10.78 -2.08 16.98
N ILE A 135 -10.61 -1.99 18.30
CA ILE A 135 -10.49 -3.18 19.16
C ILE A 135 -11.79 -3.99 19.14
N GLY A 136 -12.94 -3.34 19.31
CA GLY A 136 -14.20 -4.06 19.28
C GLY A 136 -14.58 -4.57 17.89
N ALA A 137 -14.18 -3.89 16.81
CA ALA A 137 -14.29 -4.44 15.45
C ALA A 137 -13.43 -5.71 15.30
N ALA A 138 -12.17 -5.69 15.74
CA ALA A 138 -11.28 -6.85 15.69
C ALA A 138 -11.81 -8.02 16.53
N MET A 139 -12.34 -7.76 17.72
CA MET A 139 -12.99 -8.78 18.55
C MET A 139 -14.22 -9.41 17.86
N ASN A 140 -15.06 -8.61 17.20
CA ASN A 140 -16.23 -9.13 16.49
C ASN A 140 -15.84 -9.97 15.27
N ILE A 141 -14.81 -9.57 14.51
CA ILE A 141 -14.26 -10.36 13.41
C ILE A 141 -13.67 -11.67 13.93
N GLN A 142 -12.85 -11.63 14.99
CA GLN A 142 -12.26 -12.82 15.61
C GLN A 142 -13.31 -13.81 16.11
N ALA A 143 -14.37 -13.32 16.78
CA ALA A 143 -15.48 -14.15 17.23
C ALA A 143 -16.21 -14.82 16.05
N THR A 144 -16.37 -14.09 14.94
CA THR A 144 -17.01 -14.59 13.73
C THR A 144 -16.16 -15.64 13.03
N LEU A 145 -14.85 -15.42 12.89
CA LEU A 145 -13.91 -16.42 12.36
C LEU A 145 -13.88 -17.68 13.23
N THR A 146 -13.98 -17.53 14.56
CA THR A 146 -14.09 -18.66 15.49
C THR A 146 -15.37 -19.45 15.24
N LYS A 147 -16.53 -18.77 15.09
CA LYS A 147 -17.81 -19.39 14.76
C LYS A 147 -17.78 -20.12 13.41
N ALA A 148 -17.00 -19.61 12.46
CA ALA A 148 -16.77 -20.23 11.14
C ALA A 148 -15.69 -21.33 11.15
N ASN A 149 -15.11 -21.66 12.31
CA ASN A 149 -13.98 -22.60 12.46
C ASN A 149 -12.70 -22.21 11.69
N LEU A 150 -12.51 -20.92 11.39
CA LEU A 150 -11.34 -20.41 10.66
C LEU A 150 -10.29 -19.75 11.55
N ALA A 151 -10.54 -19.58 12.86
CA ALA A 151 -9.61 -18.90 13.77
C ALA A 151 -8.21 -19.56 13.92
N GLY A 152 -8.09 -20.84 13.55
CA GLY A 152 -6.81 -21.54 13.48
C GLY A 152 -6.00 -21.19 12.24
N GLU A 153 -6.65 -20.82 11.15
CA GLU A 153 -6.07 -20.63 9.82
C GLU A 153 -5.96 -19.15 9.43
N VAL A 154 -6.92 -18.32 9.87
CA VAL A 154 -6.99 -16.90 9.57
C VAL A 154 -6.82 -16.10 10.87
N LYS A 155 -5.75 -15.31 10.94
CA LYS A 155 -5.42 -14.46 12.10
C LYS A 155 -5.96 -13.04 11.92
N VAL A 156 -6.43 -12.44 13.01
CA VAL A 156 -6.90 -11.05 13.01
C VAL A 156 -5.76 -10.14 13.47
N VAL A 157 -5.40 -9.18 12.64
CA VAL A 157 -4.31 -8.23 12.89
C VAL A 157 -4.82 -6.80 12.74
N VAL A 158 -4.07 -5.85 13.28
CA VAL A 158 -4.37 -4.41 13.15
C VAL A 158 -3.11 -3.70 12.68
N PRO A 159 -3.09 -3.15 11.45
CA PRO A 159 -1.93 -2.41 10.94
C PRO A 159 -1.71 -1.11 11.72
N CYS A 160 -0.58 -0.97 12.42
CA CYS A 160 -0.20 0.25 13.10
C CYS A 160 0.67 1.15 12.22
N SER A 161 0.41 2.46 12.25
CA SER A 161 1.17 3.44 11.48
C SER A 161 2.57 3.68 12.03
N PHE A 162 3.45 4.24 11.18
CA PHE A 162 4.83 4.60 11.55
C PHE A 162 4.91 5.58 12.73
N ASP A 163 3.84 6.38 12.97
CA ASP A 163 3.74 7.37 14.04
C ASP A 163 2.99 6.84 15.29
N THR A 164 2.69 5.54 15.35
CA THR A 164 2.05 4.91 16.52
C THR A 164 3.02 4.83 17.71
N PHE A 165 4.33 4.78 17.44
CA PHE A 165 5.42 4.78 18.42
C PHE A 165 6.41 5.90 18.12
N VAL A 166 7.01 6.46 19.16
CA VAL A 166 7.88 7.63 19.08
C VAL A 166 9.09 7.52 20.01
N SER A 167 10.12 8.33 19.73
CA SER A 167 11.23 8.58 20.64
C SER A 167 11.69 10.03 20.47
N GLU A 168 11.42 10.89 21.46
CA GLU A 168 11.74 12.31 21.41
C GLU A 168 13.24 12.57 21.32
N SER A 169 14.06 11.65 21.83
CA SER A 169 15.52 11.74 21.75
C SER A 169 16.11 11.11 20.49
N GLY A 170 15.28 10.49 19.63
CA GLY A 170 15.74 9.71 18.47
C GLY A 170 16.49 8.43 18.84
N ARG A 171 16.45 8.02 20.11
CA ARG A 171 17.13 6.82 20.62
C ARG A 171 16.14 5.66 20.78
N PRO A 172 16.40 4.48 20.18
CA PRO A 172 15.52 3.33 20.27
C PRO A 172 15.12 2.93 21.69
N SER A 173 16.05 2.91 22.64
CA SER A 173 15.83 2.59 24.07
C SER A 173 14.82 3.50 24.77
N LYS A 174 14.58 4.69 24.21
CA LYS A 174 13.56 5.64 24.69
C LYS A 174 12.22 5.48 23.99
N GLY A 175 12.10 4.61 22.99
CA GLY A 175 10.87 4.30 22.26
C GLY A 175 9.68 3.98 23.18
N HIS A 176 8.53 4.58 22.92
CA HIS A 176 7.25 4.27 23.56
C HIS A 176 6.09 4.50 22.59
N PHE A 177 4.92 3.94 22.89
CA PHE A 177 3.70 4.27 22.16
C PHE A 177 3.29 5.71 22.45
N ARG A 178 2.61 6.36 21.50
CA ARG A 178 2.07 7.69 21.76
C ARG A 178 1.15 7.66 22.98
N THR A 179 1.18 8.73 23.76
CA THR A 179 0.48 8.79 25.05
C THR A 179 -1.04 8.70 24.91
N ASP A 180 -1.60 9.22 23.82
CA ASP A 180 -3.02 9.10 23.46
C ASP A 180 -3.44 7.65 23.18
N LEU A 181 -2.52 6.79 22.76
CA LEU A 181 -2.79 5.40 22.38
C LEU A 181 -2.44 4.38 23.46
N ASN A 182 -1.80 4.76 24.56
CA ASN A 182 -1.26 3.82 25.57
C ASN A 182 -2.29 2.76 26.02
N LYS A 183 -3.50 3.19 26.38
CA LYS A 183 -4.56 2.26 26.81
C LYS A 183 -4.99 1.34 25.66
N THR A 184 -5.25 1.92 24.49
CA THR A 184 -5.67 1.19 23.29
C THR A 184 -4.62 0.17 22.84
N MET A 185 -3.33 0.49 22.96
CA MET A 185 -2.22 -0.41 22.61
C MET A 185 -2.10 -1.58 23.59
N ILE A 186 -2.32 -1.36 24.88
CA ILE A 186 -2.37 -2.45 25.87
C ILE A 186 -3.54 -3.39 25.55
N GLU A 187 -4.72 -2.85 25.23
CA GLU A 187 -5.88 -3.64 24.81
C GLU A 187 -5.62 -4.43 23.53
N LEU A 188 -5.01 -3.78 22.52
CA LEU A 188 -4.62 -4.41 21.26
C LEU A 188 -3.65 -5.56 21.48
N LEU A 189 -2.54 -5.33 22.19
CA LEU A 189 -1.52 -6.34 22.41
C LEU A 189 -2.02 -7.50 23.25
N THR A 190 -2.89 -7.23 24.22
CA THR A 190 -3.59 -8.28 24.98
C THR A 190 -4.45 -9.14 24.05
N PHE A 191 -5.20 -8.50 23.14
CA PHE A 191 -5.99 -9.20 22.12
C PHE A 191 -5.11 -10.05 21.19
N LEU A 192 -4.06 -9.46 20.61
CA LEU A 192 -3.15 -10.14 19.68
C LEU A 192 -2.46 -11.33 20.35
N SER A 193 -1.93 -11.15 21.56
CA SER A 193 -1.28 -12.21 22.34
C SER A 193 -2.24 -13.36 22.65
N LYS A 194 -3.47 -13.06 23.07
CA LYS A 194 -4.51 -14.06 23.35
C LYS A 194 -4.87 -14.91 22.13
N HIS A 195 -4.79 -14.34 20.93
CA HIS A 195 -5.16 -14.99 19.68
C HIS A 195 -3.96 -15.47 18.85
N HIS A 196 -2.75 -15.41 19.41
CA HIS A 196 -1.50 -15.75 18.72
C HIS A 196 -1.37 -15.04 17.36
N SER A 197 -1.68 -13.75 17.34
CA SER A 197 -1.59 -12.88 16.17
C SER A 197 -0.41 -11.94 16.31
N SER A 198 0.25 -11.61 15.20
CA SER A 198 1.43 -10.74 15.17
C SER A 198 1.06 -9.26 15.21
N PHE A 199 2.01 -8.43 15.63
CA PHE A 199 1.90 -6.98 15.58
C PHE A 199 2.28 -6.49 14.18
N PHE A 200 1.30 -5.97 13.44
CA PHE A 200 1.51 -5.39 12.11
C PHE A 200 1.88 -3.92 12.23
N VAL A 201 2.99 -3.52 11.61
CA VAL A 201 3.48 -2.14 11.70
C VAL A 201 4.03 -1.63 10.37
N THR A 202 3.81 -0.35 10.09
CA THR A 202 4.51 0.36 9.02
C THR A 202 5.82 0.91 9.54
N ILE A 203 6.92 0.60 8.86
CA ILE A 203 8.22 1.21 9.11
C ILE A 203 8.54 2.11 7.93
N SER A 204 8.74 3.41 8.19
CA SER A 204 8.89 4.42 7.13
C SER A 204 10.22 5.20 7.24
N PRO A 205 11.32 4.65 6.69
CA PRO A 205 12.59 5.36 6.54
C PRO A 205 12.48 6.68 5.79
N PHE A 206 11.73 6.71 4.69
CA PHE A 206 11.54 7.91 3.88
C PHE A 206 10.94 9.07 4.68
N ILE A 207 9.85 8.80 5.42
CA ILE A 207 9.20 9.83 6.24
C ILE A 207 10.11 10.24 7.40
N SER A 208 10.80 9.28 8.03
CA SER A 208 11.78 9.57 9.09
C SER A 208 12.90 10.49 8.60
N PHE A 209 13.42 10.24 7.39
CA PHE A 209 14.42 11.08 6.73
C PHE A 209 13.88 12.50 6.43
N GLN A 210 12.64 12.62 5.94
CA GLN A 210 12.04 13.93 5.66
C GLN A 210 11.80 14.75 6.93
N GLN A 211 11.39 14.10 8.02
CA GLN A 211 10.98 14.79 9.25
C GLN A 211 12.13 15.03 10.23
N ASN A 212 13.21 14.22 10.17
CA ASN A 212 14.32 14.30 11.11
C ASN A 212 15.65 14.62 10.43
N LYS A 213 16.12 15.86 10.61
CA LYS A 213 17.39 16.36 10.06
C LYS A 213 18.63 15.60 10.53
N ASN A 214 18.54 14.83 11.61
CA ASN A 214 19.65 14.00 12.09
C ASN A 214 19.77 12.67 11.34
N ILE A 215 18.75 12.28 10.57
CA ILE A 215 18.76 11.07 9.74
C ILE A 215 19.29 11.47 8.37
N SER A 216 20.45 10.94 7.99
CA SER A 216 21.01 11.19 6.65
C SER A 216 20.36 10.29 5.59
N LEU A 217 20.45 10.72 4.33
CA LEU A 217 20.03 9.89 3.21
C LEU A 217 20.84 8.59 3.17
N ASP A 218 22.16 8.66 3.26
CA ASP A 218 23.04 7.48 3.25
C ASP A 218 22.68 6.44 4.33
N PHE A 219 22.34 6.90 5.54
CA PHE A 219 21.87 6.05 6.63
C PHE A 219 20.52 5.39 6.34
N SER A 220 19.66 6.08 5.59
CA SER A 220 18.38 5.54 5.16
C SER A 220 18.54 4.52 4.03
N LEU A 221 19.57 4.68 3.20
CA LEU A 221 19.86 3.85 2.02
C LEU A 221 20.84 2.69 2.29
N PHE A 222 21.04 2.30 3.55
CA PHE A 222 21.93 1.18 3.94
C PHE A 222 23.38 1.32 3.42
N LYS A 223 23.89 2.54 3.22
CA LYS A 223 25.26 2.75 2.73
C LYS A 223 26.29 2.35 3.79
N GLU A 224 27.33 1.60 3.40
CA GLU A 224 28.37 1.10 4.32
C GLU A 224 29.08 2.22 5.10
N ASN A 225 29.30 3.38 4.46
CA ASN A 225 29.98 4.53 5.03
C ASN A 225 29.03 5.53 5.73
N ALA A 226 27.75 5.18 5.89
CA ALA A 226 26.80 6.03 6.58
C ALA A 226 27.22 6.26 8.03
N HIS A 227 27.02 7.48 8.54
CA HIS A 227 27.22 7.77 9.95
C HIS A 227 26.27 6.92 10.79
N HIS A 228 26.84 6.11 11.69
CA HIS A 228 26.08 5.24 12.56
C HIS A 228 25.46 6.02 13.71
N HIS A 229 24.31 5.55 14.20
CA HIS A 229 23.64 6.10 15.38
C HIS A 229 23.89 5.18 16.57
N ASN A 230 24.33 5.75 17.69
CA ASN A 230 24.60 4.99 18.92
C ASN A 230 23.51 5.21 19.96
N ASP A 231 23.10 4.15 20.63
CA ASP A 231 22.20 4.17 21.77
C ASP A 231 22.69 3.22 22.86
N SER A 232 23.28 3.79 23.90
CA SER A 232 24.02 3.04 24.94
C SER A 232 25.08 2.13 24.33
N LEU A 233 24.93 0.80 24.43
CA LEU A 233 25.88 -0.20 23.93
C LEU A 233 25.53 -0.71 22.52
N ARG A 234 24.53 -0.11 21.87
CA ARG A 234 24.01 -0.54 20.57
C ARG A 234 24.39 0.47 19.50
N THR A 235 24.80 -0.05 18.35
CA THR A 235 25.12 0.75 17.16
C THR A 235 24.18 0.36 16.04
N TYR A 236 23.47 1.34 15.51
CA TYR A 236 22.57 1.22 14.38
C TYR A 236 23.28 1.72 13.14
N LYS A 237 23.26 0.91 12.07
CA LYS A 237 23.92 1.22 10.79
C LYS A 237 22.95 1.68 9.71
N ASN A 238 21.65 1.51 9.94
CA ASN A 238 20.60 1.92 9.03
C ASN A 238 19.34 2.36 9.79
N SER A 239 18.48 3.10 9.09
CA SER A 239 17.23 3.63 9.63
C SER A 239 16.17 2.57 9.95
N PHE A 240 16.18 1.44 9.22
CA PHE A 240 15.25 0.34 9.45
C PHE A 240 15.43 -0.27 10.84
N ASP A 241 16.66 -0.67 11.19
CA ASP A 241 17.00 -1.23 12.50
C ASP A 241 16.66 -0.24 13.61
N LEU A 242 16.96 1.05 13.41
CA LEU A 242 16.70 2.10 14.38
C LEU A 242 15.20 2.26 14.65
N SER A 243 14.37 2.31 13.61
CA SER A 243 12.91 2.44 13.75
C SER A 243 12.30 1.17 14.34
N TYR A 244 12.70 0.00 13.85
CA TYR A 244 12.23 -1.29 14.35
C TYR A 244 12.55 -1.47 15.83
N ASP A 245 13.77 -1.15 16.27
CA ASP A 245 14.15 -1.26 17.68
C ASP A 245 13.50 -0.20 18.59
N THR A 246 13.08 0.93 18.01
CA THR A 246 12.24 1.89 18.73
C THR A 246 10.88 1.27 19.07
N LEU A 247 10.28 0.54 18.11
CA LEU A 247 9.06 -0.23 18.36
C LEU A 247 9.30 -1.37 19.36
N VAL A 248 10.38 -2.15 19.22
CA VAL A 248 10.70 -3.25 20.16
C VAL A 248 10.82 -2.72 21.59
N SER A 249 11.43 -1.55 21.77
CA SER A 249 11.51 -0.88 23.07
C SER A 249 10.13 -0.45 23.58
N ALA A 250 9.27 0.09 22.71
CA ALA A 250 7.90 0.47 23.06
C ALA A 250 7.06 -0.74 23.51
N LEU A 251 7.13 -1.84 22.77
CA LEU A 251 6.46 -3.11 23.09
C LEU A 251 6.95 -3.68 24.44
N SER A 252 8.26 -3.69 24.65
CA SER A 252 8.88 -4.18 25.88
C SER A 252 8.42 -3.37 27.11
N LYS A 253 8.34 -2.03 27.00
CA LYS A 253 7.91 -1.15 28.10
C LYS A 253 6.49 -1.41 28.57
N ILE A 254 5.60 -1.84 27.68
CA ILE A 254 4.20 -2.15 28.04
C ILE A 254 3.95 -3.65 28.23
N GLY A 255 5.02 -4.46 28.34
CA GLY A 255 4.95 -5.85 28.79
C GLY A 255 4.84 -6.91 27.70
N PHE A 256 5.08 -6.56 26.43
CA PHE A 256 4.99 -7.49 25.30
C PHE A 256 6.33 -7.64 24.52
N PRO A 257 7.46 -7.94 25.18
CA PRO A 257 8.77 -7.98 24.53
C PRO A 257 8.91 -9.08 23.47
N GLU A 258 8.18 -10.19 23.62
CA GLU A 258 8.27 -11.38 22.76
C GLU A 258 7.23 -11.40 21.63
N ILE A 259 6.40 -10.36 21.47
CA ILE A 259 5.40 -10.38 20.41
C ILE A 259 6.06 -10.38 19.03
N ASP A 260 5.57 -11.27 18.18
CA ASP A 260 5.91 -11.39 16.78
C ASP A 260 5.58 -10.10 16.01
N ILE A 261 6.49 -9.64 15.15
CA ILE A 261 6.31 -8.40 14.38
C ILE A 261 6.31 -8.74 12.89
N VAL A 262 5.33 -8.17 12.19
CA VAL A 262 5.26 -8.14 10.72
C VAL A 262 5.39 -6.68 10.28
N VAL A 263 6.34 -6.42 9.39
CA VAL A 263 6.47 -5.11 8.74
C VAL A 263 5.44 -5.05 7.63
N ALA A 264 4.29 -4.45 7.91
CA ALA A 264 3.12 -4.45 7.04
C ALA A 264 3.22 -3.49 5.84
N ARG A 265 4.13 -2.51 5.92
CA ARG A 265 4.51 -1.58 4.85
C ARG A 265 5.93 -1.08 5.05
N ILE A 266 6.71 -1.09 3.98
CA ILE A 266 8.00 -0.41 3.87
C ILE A 266 8.35 -0.21 2.39
N GLY A 267 8.95 0.92 2.03
CA GLY A 267 9.34 1.23 0.66
C GLY A 267 10.02 2.59 0.55
N TRP A 268 10.20 3.05 -0.69
CA TRP A 268 10.70 4.39 -0.99
C TRP A 268 10.01 4.91 -2.26
N PRO A 269 9.41 6.12 -2.24
CA PRO A 269 8.71 6.64 -3.41
C PRO A 269 9.69 7.05 -4.51
N THR A 270 9.25 7.04 -5.76
CA THR A 270 10.13 7.33 -6.92
C THR A 270 9.88 8.68 -7.57
N ASP A 271 8.91 9.44 -7.08
CA ASP A 271 8.51 10.73 -7.66
C ASP A 271 7.70 11.54 -6.63
N GLY A 272 7.31 12.77 -6.98
CA GLY A 272 6.42 13.62 -6.19
C GLY A 272 7.06 14.29 -4.97
N ALA A 273 8.36 14.10 -4.73
CA ALA A 273 9.11 14.78 -3.68
C ALA A 273 10.62 14.77 -3.93
N ALA A 274 11.35 15.69 -3.29
CA ALA A 274 12.81 15.66 -3.28
C ALA A 274 13.36 14.33 -2.73
N ASN A 275 14.38 13.77 -3.39
CA ASN A 275 14.96 12.45 -3.10
C ASN A 275 14.02 11.25 -3.30
N ALA A 276 12.83 11.46 -3.87
CA ALA A 276 11.98 10.39 -4.37
C ALA A 276 12.30 10.21 -5.86
N THR A 277 13.22 9.31 -6.18
CA THR A 277 13.61 8.98 -7.57
C THR A 277 13.74 7.48 -7.72
N SER A 278 13.54 6.94 -8.92
CA SER A 278 13.74 5.50 -9.18
C SER A 278 15.13 5.01 -8.77
N SER A 279 16.19 5.80 -8.96
CA SER A 279 17.56 5.42 -8.58
C SER A 279 17.75 5.32 -7.05
N ILE A 280 17.13 6.23 -6.28
CA ILE A 280 17.22 6.22 -4.82
C ILE A 280 16.37 5.08 -4.27
N ALA A 281 15.16 4.90 -4.80
CA ALA A 281 14.31 3.77 -4.44
C ALA A 281 14.98 2.43 -4.74
N GLU A 282 15.63 2.27 -5.89
CA GLU A 282 16.41 1.07 -6.22
C GLU A 282 17.48 0.77 -5.16
N THR A 283 18.22 1.80 -4.74
CA THR A 283 19.27 1.67 -3.73
C THR A 283 18.70 1.24 -2.38
N PHE A 284 17.62 1.90 -1.94
CA PHE A 284 16.92 1.57 -0.69
C PHE A 284 16.41 0.12 -0.71
N MET A 285 15.71 -0.25 -1.78
CA MET A 285 15.07 -1.55 -1.93
C MET A 285 16.11 -2.68 -1.95
N LYS A 286 17.23 -2.50 -2.66
CA LYS A 286 18.35 -3.47 -2.63
C LYS A 286 18.92 -3.62 -1.22
N GLY A 287 19.23 -2.50 -0.55
CA GLY A 287 19.76 -2.51 0.81
C GLY A 287 18.81 -3.18 1.83
N LEU A 288 17.51 -2.94 1.69
CA LEU A 288 16.49 -3.58 2.52
C LEU A 288 16.45 -5.11 2.30
N ILE A 289 16.40 -5.56 1.04
CA ILE A 289 16.33 -6.99 0.73
C ILE A 289 17.62 -7.70 1.19
N ASP A 290 18.79 -7.11 0.94
CA ASP A 290 20.07 -7.65 1.40
C ASP A 290 20.11 -7.78 2.93
N HIS A 291 19.61 -6.76 3.64
CA HIS A 291 19.51 -6.79 5.09
C HIS A 291 18.57 -7.91 5.58
N LEU A 292 17.37 -8.02 5.02
CA LEU A 292 16.41 -9.08 5.40
C LEU A 292 16.94 -10.48 5.11
N HIS A 293 17.62 -10.66 3.97
CA HIS A 293 18.25 -11.93 3.58
C HIS A 293 19.42 -12.35 4.45
N SER A 294 20.15 -11.38 5.00
CA SER A 294 21.26 -11.68 5.91
C SER A 294 20.79 -12.38 7.19
N LYS A 295 19.49 -12.26 7.52
CA LYS A 295 18.85 -12.83 8.73
C LYS A 295 19.57 -12.44 10.03
N THR A 296 20.32 -11.34 10.03
CA THR A 296 21.03 -10.87 11.23
C THR A 296 20.08 -10.34 12.30
N GLY A 297 18.84 -10.01 11.92
CA GLY A 297 17.90 -9.28 12.75
C GLY A 297 18.41 -7.87 13.05
N THR A 298 17.91 -7.30 14.14
CA THR A 298 18.26 -5.96 14.60
C THR A 298 19.11 -6.04 15.87
N PRO A 299 19.74 -4.93 16.34
CA PRO A 299 20.46 -4.94 17.61
C PRO A 299 19.63 -5.49 18.81
N LEU A 300 18.35 -5.13 18.97
CA LEU A 300 17.46 -5.62 20.06
C LEU A 300 16.92 -7.02 19.82
N ARG A 301 16.81 -7.45 18.57
CA ARG A 301 16.36 -8.80 18.22
C ARG A 301 17.40 -9.47 17.31
N PRO A 302 18.60 -9.77 17.84
CA PRO A 302 19.67 -10.36 17.03
C PRO A 302 19.26 -11.78 16.61
N GLN A 303 19.53 -12.12 15.35
CA GLN A 303 19.13 -13.38 14.70
C GLN A 303 17.61 -13.65 14.72
N ASN A 304 16.80 -12.63 14.97
CA ASN A 304 15.35 -12.70 14.98
C ASN A 304 14.76 -11.56 14.13
N PRO A 305 14.88 -11.66 12.78
CA PRO A 305 14.31 -10.67 11.87
C PRO A 305 12.76 -10.67 11.94
N PRO A 306 12.09 -9.66 11.37
CA PRO A 306 10.64 -9.69 11.21
C PRO A 306 10.20 -10.98 10.50
N ILE A 307 9.04 -11.51 10.90
CA ILE A 307 8.53 -12.79 10.35
C ILE A 307 8.15 -12.61 8.88
N GLU A 308 7.55 -11.47 8.57
CA GLU A 308 7.16 -11.08 7.23
C GLU A 308 7.40 -9.59 7.03
N THR A 309 7.71 -9.22 5.79
CA THR A 309 7.84 -7.83 5.34
C THR A 309 7.08 -7.62 4.04
N PHE A 310 6.18 -6.64 4.03
CA PHE A 310 5.41 -6.25 2.84
C PHE A 310 5.99 -4.97 2.24
N ILE A 311 6.42 -5.07 0.98
CA ILE A 311 6.89 -3.93 0.21
C ILE A 311 5.70 -3.07 -0.20
N PHE A 312 5.79 -1.77 0.10
CA PHE A 312 4.79 -0.77 -0.24
C PHE A 312 5.31 0.10 -1.41
N SER A 313 4.72 0.01 -2.61
CA SER A 313 3.62 -0.88 -3.06
C SER A 313 3.94 -1.54 -4.40
N LEU A 314 3.07 -2.42 -4.89
CA LEU A 314 3.26 -3.08 -6.18
C LEU A 314 3.16 -2.10 -7.37
N LEU A 315 2.12 -1.28 -7.41
CA LEU A 315 1.80 -0.35 -8.50
C LEU A 315 1.70 1.08 -7.96
N ASP A 316 1.99 2.06 -8.81
CA ASP A 316 1.62 3.46 -8.58
C ASP A 316 0.09 3.63 -8.58
N GLU A 317 -0.41 4.58 -7.78
CA GLU A 317 -1.83 4.73 -7.46
C GLU A 317 -2.26 6.20 -7.60
N ASP A 318 -2.71 6.59 -8.79
CA ASP A 318 -3.00 7.98 -9.17
C ASP A 318 -4.23 8.58 -8.46
N HIS A 319 -5.06 7.76 -7.81
CA HIS A 319 -6.19 8.19 -6.97
C HIS A 319 -5.88 8.09 -5.47
N ARG A 320 -4.66 7.70 -5.09
CA ARG A 320 -4.26 7.71 -3.68
C ARG A 320 -4.28 9.12 -3.11
N SER A 321 -4.72 9.23 -1.86
CA SER A 321 -4.79 10.51 -1.16
C SER A 321 -3.39 11.10 -0.97
N ILE A 322 -3.24 12.38 -1.33
CA ILE A 322 -1.99 13.13 -1.22
C ILE A 322 -1.90 13.97 0.06
N THR A 323 -2.77 13.73 1.05
CA THR A 323 -2.79 14.51 2.30
C THR A 323 -1.44 14.56 3.01
N SER A 324 -0.67 13.47 2.96
CA SER A 324 0.68 13.39 3.52
C SER A 324 1.77 13.95 2.61
N GLY A 325 1.48 14.10 1.31
CA GLY A 325 2.39 14.61 0.30
C GLY A 325 2.12 14.03 -1.09
N ASN A 326 2.65 14.70 -2.11
CA ASN A 326 2.46 14.32 -3.52
C ASN A 326 3.17 13.01 -3.89
N PHE A 327 4.17 12.59 -3.11
CA PHE A 327 4.85 11.30 -3.26
C PHE A 327 3.92 10.09 -3.01
N GLU A 328 2.76 10.28 -2.38
CA GLU A 328 1.85 9.18 -2.00
C GLU A 328 1.31 8.37 -3.19
N ARG A 329 1.40 8.90 -4.41
CA ARG A 329 0.98 8.22 -5.64
C ARG A 329 2.10 7.41 -6.31
N HIS A 330 3.33 7.48 -5.78
CA HIS A 330 4.56 7.04 -6.47
C HIS A 330 5.36 5.97 -5.72
N TRP A 331 4.71 5.17 -4.89
CA TRP A 331 5.34 4.09 -4.11
C TRP A 331 5.51 2.78 -4.87
N GLY A 332 4.93 2.67 -6.06
CA GLY A 332 4.97 1.47 -6.87
C GLY A 332 6.40 1.05 -7.20
N VAL A 333 6.68 -0.24 -7.04
CA VAL A 333 7.85 -0.90 -7.66
C VAL A 333 7.68 -0.93 -9.19
N PHE A 334 6.42 -1.03 -9.65
CA PHE A 334 6.01 -0.87 -11.03
C PHE A 334 5.19 0.41 -11.20
N THR A 335 5.17 0.97 -12.41
CA THR A 335 4.19 1.98 -12.83
C THR A 335 2.78 1.38 -12.84
N PHE A 336 1.74 2.22 -12.97
CA PHE A 336 0.33 1.80 -12.98
C PHE A 336 0.01 0.68 -14.00
N ASP A 337 0.75 0.63 -15.10
CA ASP A 337 0.64 -0.34 -16.19
C ASP A 337 1.53 -1.60 -16.01
N GLY A 338 2.19 -1.74 -14.86
CA GLY A 338 3.00 -2.92 -14.54
C GLY A 338 4.38 -2.93 -15.22
N GLN A 339 4.94 -1.77 -15.59
CA GLN A 339 6.32 -1.66 -16.06
C GLN A 339 7.27 -1.36 -14.90
N ALA A 340 8.38 -2.09 -14.79
CA ALA A 340 9.34 -1.92 -13.71
C ALA A 340 9.98 -0.53 -13.75
N LYS A 341 10.04 0.13 -12.59
CA LYS A 341 10.59 1.49 -12.48
C LYS A 341 12.11 1.52 -12.28
N TYR A 342 12.68 0.40 -11.86
CA TYR A 342 14.11 0.25 -11.55
C TYR A 342 14.52 -1.23 -11.51
N HIS A 343 15.84 -1.51 -11.46
CA HIS A 343 16.37 -2.87 -11.44
C HIS A 343 16.33 -3.46 -10.03
N PHE A 344 15.40 -4.37 -9.80
CA PHE A 344 15.14 -4.96 -8.49
C PHE A 344 14.70 -6.43 -8.62
N ASN A 345 14.67 -7.16 -7.51
CA ASN A 345 13.95 -8.42 -7.36
C ASN A 345 13.52 -8.57 -5.90
N PHE A 346 12.42 -9.26 -5.64
CA PHE A 346 11.88 -9.48 -4.28
C PHE A 346 12.66 -10.52 -3.47
N GLY A 347 13.92 -10.78 -3.84
CA GLY A 347 14.82 -11.65 -3.11
C GLY A 347 14.84 -13.12 -3.56
N GLN A 348 14.16 -13.46 -4.65
CA GLN A 348 13.92 -14.85 -5.06
C GLN A 348 14.79 -15.30 -6.25
N GLY A 349 15.97 -14.68 -6.44
CA GLY A 349 16.94 -15.13 -7.44
C GLY A 349 17.77 -13.98 -8.02
N THR A 350 18.42 -14.23 -9.17
CA THR A 350 19.23 -13.23 -9.89
C THR A 350 18.47 -12.51 -11.01
N LYS A 351 17.20 -12.86 -11.23
CA LYS A 351 16.39 -12.28 -12.30
C LYS A 351 15.84 -10.93 -11.86
N ASN A 352 15.99 -9.92 -12.72
CA ASN A 352 15.31 -8.63 -12.55
C ASN A 352 13.79 -8.78 -12.70
N LEU A 353 13.05 -7.78 -12.24
CA LEU A 353 11.61 -7.68 -12.40
C LEU A 353 11.16 -7.95 -13.85
N VAL A 354 10.09 -8.72 -13.98
CA VAL A 354 9.41 -9.01 -15.24
C VAL A 354 8.21 -8.08 -15.37
N ASN A 355 8.17 -7.32 -16.47
CA ASN A 355 7.07 -6.40 -16.77
C ASN A 355 5.79 -7.14 -17.15
N SER A 356 4.65 -6.50 -16.89
CA SER A 356 3.34 -6.91 -17.41
C SER A 356 3.35 -6.92 -18.94
N GLN A 357 2.77 -7.96 -19.53
CA GLN A 357 2.74 -8.17 -20.98
C GLN A 357 1.35 -7.85 -21.56
N PHE A 358 1.33 -7.50 -22.85
CA PHE A 358 0.11 -7.26 -23.64
C PHE A 358 -0.85 -6.21 -23.05
N VAL A 359 -0.32 -5.20 -22.35
CA VAL A 359 -1.13 -4.16 -21.72
C VAL A 359 -1.88 -3.37 -22.79
N GLU A 360 -3.19 -3.20 -22.57
CA GLU A 360 -4.06 -2.47 -23.49
C GLU A 360 -4.16 -1.01 -23.03
N TYR A 361 -3.72 -0.10 -23.88
CA TYR A 361 -3.75 1.34 -23.63
C TYR A 361 -4.86 1.99 -24.45
N LEU A 362 -5.30 3.17 -24.01
CA LEU A 362 -6.04 4.08 -24.87
C LEU A 362 -5.20 4.47 -26.10
N ALA A 363 -5.82 5.15 -27.07
CA ALA A 363 -5.12 5.56 -28.27
C ALA A 363 -3.91 6.47 -27.93
N PRO A 364 -2.79 6.41 -28.70
CA PRO A 364 -1.62 7.26 -28.46
C PRO A 364 -1.91 8.71 -28.87
N LYS A 365 -2.65 9.40 -28.00
CA LYS A 365 -3.11 10.78 -28.14
C LYS A 365 -2.92 11.48 -26.82
N TRP A 366 -2.57 12.76 -26.88
CA TRP A 366 -2.33 13.61 -25.73
C TRP A 366 -3.09 14.92 -25.85
N CYS A 367 -3.41 15.53 -24.73
CA CYS A 367 -3.90 16.91 -24.69
C CYS A 367 -2.77 17.86 -24.32
N VAL A 368 -2.46 18.82 -25.19
CA VAL A 368 -1.40 19.81 -24.97
C VAL A 368 -1.97 21.23 -25.04
N VAL A 369 -1.24 22.20 -24.50
CA VAL A 369 -1.66 23.61 -24.59
C VAL A 369 -1.64 24.11 -26.03
N ASN A 370 -2.67 24.86 -26.41
CA ASN A 370 -2.82 25.46 -27.73
C ASN A 370 -2.16 26.84 -27.78
N ASN A 371 -0.90 26.88 -28.20
CA ASN A 371 -0.10 28.11 -28.29
C ASN A 371 -0.63 29.17 -29.30
N ASN A 372 -1.70 28.87 -30.04
CA ASN A 372 -2.33 29.81 -30.99
C ASN A 372 -3.49 30.61 -30.36
N LYS A 373 -3.69 30.53 -29.04
CA LYS A 373 -4.75 31.20 -28.29
C LYS A 373 -4.20 32.19 -27.28
N ASP A 374 -5.08 33.02 -26.73
CA ASP A 374 -4.77 33.80 -25.54
C ASP A 374 -4.64 32.87 -24.32
N LEU A 375 -3.42 32.73 -23.80
CA LEU A 375 -3.11 31.81 -22.71
C LEU A 375 -3.24 32.44 -21.31
N SER A 376 -3.84 33.63 -21.18
CA SER A 376 -4.00 34.32 -19.91
C SER A 376 -4.70 33.47 -18.84
N ASN A 377 -5.62 32.58 -19.25
CA ASN A 377 -6.36 31.67 -18.35
C ASN A 377 -5.79 30.24 -18.27
N ALA A 378 -4.67 29.95 -18.95
CA ALA A 378 -4.12 28.59 -19.03
C ALA A 378 -3.69 28.06 -17.66
N SER A 379 -3.01 28.87 -16.84
CA SER A 379 -2.58 28.48 -15.50
C SER A 379 -3.75 28.14 -14.57
N ALA A 380 -4.86 28.89 -14.65
CA ALA A 380 -6.06 28.62 -13.86
C ALA A 380 -6.74 27.31 -14.29
N SER A 381 -6.84 27.09 -15.60
CA SER A 381 -7.41 25.86 -16.17
C SER A 381 -6.57 24.64 -15.82
N ALA A 382 -5.24 24.77 -15.82
CA ALA A 382 -4.33 23.70 -15.40
C ALA A 382 -4.49 23.37 -13.91
N LEU A 383 -4.66 24.37 -13.05
CA LEU A 383 -4.91 24.15 -11.62
C LEU A 383 -6.23 23.39 -11.40
N GLU A 384 -7.28 23.72 -12.16
CA GLU A 384 -8.56 23.02 -12.09
C GLU A 384 -8.46 21.57 -12.60
N ALA A 385 -7.75 21.34 -13.71
CA ALA A 385 -7.42 20.00 -14.18
C ALA A 385 -6.75 19.17 -13.06
N CYS A 386 -5.69 19.71 -12.46
CA CYS A 386 -4.95 19.07 -11.38
C CYS A 386 -5.74 18.86 -10.08
N SER A 387 -6.87 19.56 -9.88
CA SER A 387 -7.74 19.33 -8.72
C SER A 387 -8.56 18.04 -8.82
N THR A 388 -8.67 17.49 -10.03
CA THR A 388 -9.47 16.29 -10.33
C THR A 388 -8.69 15.21 -11.08
N SER A 389 -7.39 15.40 -11.28
CA SER A 389 -6.49 14.44 -11.94
C SER A 389 -5.14 14.38 -11.24
N ASP A 390 -4.25 13.48 -11.69
CA ASP A 390 -2.91 13.35 -11.12
C ASP A 390 -1.86 14.26 -11.77
N CYS A 391 -1.55 15.35 -11.08
CA CYS A 391 -0.47 16.28 -11.44
C CYS A 391 0.73 16.19 -10.49
N THR A 392 0.81 15.18 -9.63
CA THR A 392 1.80 15.14 -8.55
C THR A 392 3.25 15.13 -9.05
N ALA A 393 3.52 14.63 -10.25
CA ALA A 393 4.85 14.68 -10.88
C ALA A 393 5.35 16.11 -11.19
N LEU A 394 4.46 17.11 -11.27
CA LEU A 394 4.83 18.52 -11.43
C LEU A 394 5.37 19.16 -10.15
N SER A 395 5.22 18.48 -9.01
CA SER A 395 5.63 19.01 -7.71
C SER A 395 7.14 19.16 -7.62
N PRO A 396 7.66 20.08 -6.79
CA PRO A 396 9.10 20.21 -6.58
C PRO A 396 9.77 18.88 -6.21
N GLY A 397 10.80 18.51 -6.98
CA GLY A 397 11.51 17.24 -6.82
C GLY A 397 10.91 16.07 -7.60
N GLY A 398 9.76 16.26 -8.25
CA GLY A 398 9.17 15.27 -9.14
C GLY A 398 9.78 15.26 -10.55
N SER A 399 9.50 14.20 -11.32
CA SER A 399 10.08 13.96 -12.65
C SER A 399 9.74 15.02 -13.68
N CYS A 400 8.64 15.75 -13.47
CA CYS A 400 8.16 16.83 -14.33
C CYS A 400 8.33 18.22 -13.71
N SER A 401 9.08 18.37 -12.61
CA SER A 401 9.13 19.66 -11.89
C SER A 401 9.84 20.80 -12.64
N ASN A 402 10.67 20.47 -13.64
CA ASN A 402 11.55 21.41 -14.32
C ASN A 402 11.22 21.63 -15.81
N ILE A 403 10.04 21.20 -16.27
CA ILE A 403 9.61 21.44 -17.64
C ILE A 403 9.18 22.90 -17.83
N SER A 404 9.12 23.35 -19.09
CA SER A 404 8.73 24.72 -19.43
C SER A 404 7.29 25.03 -18.98
N TRP A 405 6.93 26.32 -18.85
CA TRP A 405 5.56 26.72 -18.49
C TRP A 405 4.48 26.12 -19.43
N PRO A 406 4.62 26.17 -20.77
CA PRO A 406 3.69 25.47 -21.66
C PRO A 406 3.66 23.94 -21.43
N GLY A 407 4.79 23.35 -21.05
CA GLY A 407 4.89 21.95 -20.66
C GLY A 407 4.06 21.64 -19.41
N ASN A 408 4.15 22.47 -18.36
CA ASN A 408 3.36 22.32 -17.13
C ASN A 408 1.86 22.34 -17.41
N ILE A 409 1.39 23.29 -18.24
CA ILE A 409 -0.02 23.36 -18.63
C ILE A 409 -0.42 22.10 -19.41
N SER A 410 0.42 21.69 -20.36
CA SER A 410 0.16 20.50 -21.17
C SER A 410 0.10 19.23 -20.31
N TYR A 411 0.93 19.10 -19.28
CA TYR A 411 0.92 17.94 -18.40
C TYR A 411 -0.38 17.86 -17.61
N ALA A 412 -0.83 18.99 -17.07
CA ALA A 412 -2.11 19.07 -16.36
C ALA A 412 -3.29 18.72 -17.27
N PHE A 413 -3.31 19.30 -18.48
CA PHE A 413 -4.35 19.01 -19.48
C PHE A 413 -4.35 17.55 -19.90
N ASN A 414 -3.17 16.96 -20.15
CA ASN A 414 -3.06 15.56 -20.50
C ASN A 414 -3.54 14.67 -19.36
N SER A 415 -3.10 14.91 -18.13
CA SER A 415 -3.51 14.13 -16.95
C SER A 415 -5.04 14.07 -16.84
N TYR A 416 -5.72 15.22 -16.91
CA TYR A 416 -7.18 15.27 -16.89
C TYR A 416 -7.81 14.60 -18.11
N TYR A 417 -7.29 14.85 -19.31
CA TYR A 417 -7.79 14.25 -20.56
C TYR A 417 -7.72 12.72 -20.54
N GLN A 418 -6.62 12.15 -20.06
CA GLN A 418 -6.46 10.70 -19.97
C GLN A 418 -7.37 10.10 -18.91
N GLN A 419 -7.50 10.72 -17.74
CA GLN A 419 -8.41 10.25 -16.69
C GLN A 419 -9.90 10.37 -17.06
N ASN A 420 -10.22 11.08 -18.15
CA ASN A 420 -11.56 11.22 -18.72
C ASN A 420 -11.71 10.47 -20.06
N ASP A 421 -11.08 9.31 -20.19
CA ASP A 421 -11.20 8.39 -21.34
C ASP A 421 -10.90 9.05 -22.69
N GLN A 422 -10.01 10.04 -22.72
CA GLN A 422 -9.65 10.77 -23.95
C GLN A 422 -10.86 11.42 -24.66
N ARG A 423 -11.91 11.78 -23.93
CA ARG A 423 -13.06 12.49 -24.50
C ARG A 423 -12.62 13.83 -25.11
N ALA A 424 -13.14 14.14 -26.29
CA ALA A 424 -12.70 15.34 -27.00
C ALA A 424 -12.94 16.64 -26.21
N ASP A 425 -14.02 16.69 -25.43
CA ASP A 425 -14.38 17.85 -24.61
C ASP A 425 -13.54 17.96 -23.33
N SER A 426 -12.93 16.88 -22.84
CA SER A 426 -11.98 16.96 -21.70
C SER A 426 -10.62 17.55 -22.09
N CYS A 427 -10.37 17.82 -23.38
CA CYS A 427 -9.20 18.55 -23.86
C CYS A 427 -9.52 20.00 -24.29
N ASP A 428 -10.78 20.45 -24.23
CA ASP A 428 -11.11 21.77 -24.78
C ASP A 428 -10.57 22.92 -23.92
N PHE A 429 -10.85 22.90 -22.60
CA PHE A 429 -10.47 23.97 -21.66
C PHE A 429 -10.80 25.38 -22.18
N GLY A 430 -11.94 25.59 -22.84
CA GLY A 430 -12.30 26.86 -23.47
C GLY A 430 -11.49 27.17 -24.73
N GLY A 431 -11.11 26.12 -25.47
CA GLY A 431 -10.22 26.17 -26.63
C GLY A 431 -8.72 26.29 -26.30
N LEU A 432 -8.33 26.27 -25.02
CA LEU A 432 -6.94 26.36 -24.56
C LEU A 432 -6.16 25.06 -24.76
N GLY A 433 -6.83 23.91 -24.87
CA GLY A 433 -6.19 22.64 -25.16
C GLY A 433 -6.32 22.23 -26.63
N LEU A 434 -5.44 21.32 -27.05
CA LEU A 434 -5.37 20.74 -28.39
C LEU A 434 -4.97 19.28 -28.29
N ILE A 435 -5.72 18.41 -28.97
CA ILE A 435 -5.37 16.99 -29.08
C ILE A 435 -4.26 16.81 -30.12
N THR A 436 -3.21 16.09 -29.74
CA THR A 436 -2.07 15.75 -30.61
C THR A 436 -1.79 14.25 -30.59
N THR A 437 -1.16 13.75 -31.66
CA THR A 437 -0.61 12.38 -31.74
C THR A 437 0.92 12.38 -31.62
N VAL A 438 1.52 13.54 -31.34
CA VAL A 438 2.96 13.68 -31.09
C VAL A 438 3.16 13.62 -29.58
N ASP A 439 3.94 12.64 -29.12
CA ASP A 439 4.29 12.47 -27.71
C ASP A 439 5.01 13.71 -27.17
N PRO A 440 4.42 14.43 -26.18
CA PRO A 440 5.01 15.64 -25.61
C PRO A 440 6.00 15.37 -24.47
N SER A 441 6.31 14.10 -24.17
CA SER A 441 7.26 13.71 -23.12
C SER A 441 8.66 14.29 -23.36
N VAL A 442 9.33 14.71 -22.28
CA VAL A 442 10.67 15.31 -22.32
C VAL A 442 11.54 14.77 -21.19
N ASP A 443 12.77 14.37 -21.50
CA ASP A 443 13.73 13.80 -20.56
C ASP A 443 13.11 12.68 -19.69
N THR A 444 12.99 12.91 -18.38
CA THR A 444 12.37 11.99 -17.42
C THR A 444 10.88 12.22 -17.22
N CYS A 445 10.33 13.33 -17.71
CA CYS A 445 8.92 13.67 -17.59
C CYS A 445 8.11 12.95 -18.66
N ARG A 446 7.35 11.93 -18.24
CA ARG A 446 6.50 11.14 -19.13
C ARG A 446 5.06 11.62 -19.10
N PHE A 447 4.51 11.87 -20.27
CA PHE A 447 3.08 12.13 -20.46
C PHE A 447 2.40 10.80 -20.76
N PHE A 448 1.81 10.21 -19.73
CA PHE A 448 1.25 8.87 -19.85
C PHE A 448 -0.01 8.84 -20.74
N VAL A 449 -0.27 7.66 -21.28
CA VAL A 449 -1.52 7.27 -21.90
C VAL A 449 -2.15 6.23 -20.98
N GLU A 450 -3.39 6.44 -20.57
CA GLU A 450 -4.04 5.56 -19.59
C GLU A 450 -4.41 4.21 -20.19
N LEU A 451 -4.69 3.24 -19.32
CA LEU A 451 -5.10 1.90 -19.74
C LEU A 451 -6.51 1.92 -20.34
N GLN A 452 -6.77 1.03 -21.29
CA GLN A 452 -8.12 0.77 -21.72
C GLN A 452 -8.83 -0.06 -20.65
N THR A 453 -9.76 0.56 -19.91
CA THR A 453 -10.61 -0.17 -18.97
C THR A 453 -11.87 -0.66 -19.67
N SER A 454 -12.34 -1.86 -19.31
CA SER A 454 -13.65 -2.32 -19.78
C SER A 454 -14.73 -1.59 -18.97
N HIS A 455 -15.71 -0.97 -19.64
CA HIS A 455 -16.79 -0.16 -19.04
C HIS A 455 -17.66 -0.86 -17.97
N SER A 456 -17.35 -2.10 -17.58
CA SER A 456 -17.99 -2.80 -16.47
C SER A 456 -17.51 -2.37 -15.07
N THR A 457 -16.45 -1.56 -14.94
CA THR A 457 -15.81 -1.30 -13.63
C THR A 457 -16.08 0.06 -12.98
N SER A 458 -16.78 1.01 -13.61
CA SER A 458 -17.14 2.30 -12.96
C SER A 458 -18.63 2.46 -12.70
N ALA A 459 -19.24 1.45 -12.07
CA ALA A 459 -20.60 1.53 -11.56
C ALA A 459 -20.66 1.68 -10.03
N HIS A 460 -19.58 2.10 -9.36
CA HIS A 460 -19.62 2.36 -7.91
C HIS A 460 -19.67 3.84 -7.54
N GLU A 461 -19.17 4.75 -8.37
CA GLU A 461 -19.35 6.20 -8.14
C GLU A 461 -20.69 6.73 -8.68
N ALA A 462 -21.26 6.10 -9.72
CA ALA A 462 -22.52 6.50 -10.32
C ALA A 462 -23.77 6.27 -9.43
N TYR A 463 -23.67 5.55 -8.31
CA TYR A 463 -24.81 5.27 -7.42
C TYR A 463 -24.95 6.22 -6.22
N ILE A 464 -24.01 7.14 -6.01
CA ILE A 464 -24.09 8.09 -4.89
C ILE A 464 -24.87 9.36 -5.29
N PHE A 465 -24.74 9.81 -6.54
CA PHE A 465 -25.43 11.02 -7.01
C PHE A 465 -26.96 10.89 -7.18
N PRO A 466 -27.54 9.77 -7.68
CA PRO A 466 -28.99 9.65 -7.84
C PRO A 466 -29.72 9.49 -6.50
N ARG A 467 -29.05 8.95 -5.47
CA ARG A 467 -29.66 8.71 -4.14
C ARG A 467 -29.82 10.01 -3.34
N ILE A 468 -28.93 10.97 -3.50
CA ILE A 468 -29.04 12.29 -2.85
C ILE A 468 -30.21 13.08 -3.45
N ILE A 469 -30.42 13.00 -4.77
CA ILE A 469 -31.55 13.65 -5.44
C ILE A 469 -32.88 13.00 -5.03
N LEU A 470 -32.94 11.67 -4.91
CA LEU A 470 -34.16 10.97 -4.46
C LEU A 470 -34.49 11.26 -2.99
N LEU A 471 -33.48 11.38 -2.12
CA LEU A 471 -33.65 11.72 -0.70
C LEU A 471 -34.11 13.18 -0.52
N LEU A 472 -33.55 14.12 -1.29
CA LEU A 472 -33.97 15.52 -1.28
C LEU A 472 -35.38 15.71 -1.86
N ALA A 473 -35.73 14.98 -2.92
CA ALA A 473 -37.08 14.99 -3.47
C ALA A 473 -38.12 14.43 -2.48
N CYS A 474 -37.80 13.32 -1.79
CA CYS A 474 -38.69 12.74 -0.77
C CYS A 474 -38.87 13.67 0.45
N LEU A 475 -37.80 14.33 0.90
CA LEU A 475 -37.86 15.32 1.99
C LEU A 475 -38.70 16.54 1.59
N PHE A 476 -38.60 17.02 0.35
CA PHE A 476 -39.42 18.12 -0.14
C PHE A 476 -40.91 17.75 -0.24
N SER A 477 -41.24 16.53 -0.70
CA SER A 477 -42.63 16.06 -0.74
C SER A 477 -43.22 15.81 0.65
N CYS A 478 -42.43 15.38 1.64
CA CYS A 478 -42.88 15.25 3.03
C CYS A 478 -43.11 16.61 3.72
N LEU A 479 -42.34 17.64 3.36
CA LEU A 479 -42.50 19.00 3.89
C LEU A 479 -43.69 19.76 3.25
N LEU A 480 -44.06 19.40 2.01
CA LEU A 480 -45.23 19.97 1.31
C LEU A 480 -46.55 19.26 1.64
N GLY A 481 -46.52 18.07 2.24
CA GLY A 481 -47.70 17.30 2.66
C GLY A 481 -48.35 17.74 3.98
N PHE A 482 -47.75 18.68 4.71
CA PHE A 482 -48.28 19.24 5.96
C PHE A 482 -48.77 20.69 5.78
N LYS A 483 -49.66 20.89 4.81
CA LYS A 483 -50.60 22.03 4.81
C LYS A 483 -51.91 21.55 4.19
N TRP A 484 -52.84 21.15 5.05
CA TRP A 484 -54.22 21.59 5.20
C TRP A 484 -54.97 20.58 6.05
#